data_AF-A0AAW4RP86-F1
#
_entry.id   AF-A0AAW4RP86-F1
#
_cell.length_a   1.000
_cell.length_b   1.000
_cell.length_c   1.000
_cell.angle_alpha   90.00
_cell.angle_beta   90.00
_cell.angle_gamma   90.00
#
_symmetry.space_group_name_H-M   'P 1'
#
loop_
_entity.id
_entity.type
_entity.pdbx_description
1 polymer ?
#
loop_
_entity_poly.entity_id
_entity_poly.type
_entity_poly.pdbx_seq_one_letter_code
_entity_poly.pdbx_strand_id
1 'polypeptide(L)'
;MRQSTGTPTAEEVVRFELSKEGPCMACVVRMAAGLLPQQLVVVGCDYNHCKSGNRRRGHLFGYALCVWHHRAHPMPGQTTSSTRDRYGPSLMDGSAQFHETYGSDDELIALQTEWIERQLVMA
;
A
#
# COMPACT_ATOMS: atom_id res chain seq x y z
N MET A 1 15.99 3.16 -15.15
CA MET A 1 15.53 4.23 -14.24
C MET A 1 16.63 4.52 -13.23
N ARG A 2 17.05 5.79 -13.08
CA ARG A 2 18.04 6.19 -12.06
C ARG A 2 17.38 6.08 -10.69
N GLN A 3 17.95 5.29 -9.76
CA GLN A 3 17.43 5.26 -8.39
C GLN A 3 17.66 6.62 -7.75
N SER A 4 16.60 7.29 -7.30
CA SER A 4 16.69 8.60 -6.65
C SER A 4 17.09 8.50 -5.17
N THR A 5 17.10 7.28 -4.64
CA THR A 5 17.57 6.90 -3.30
C THR A 5 18.84 6.08 -3.43
N GLY A 6 19.73 6.16 -2.43
CA GLY A 6 20.89 5.27 -2.33
C GLY A 6 20.52 3.84 -1.94
N THR A 7 21.52 3.01 -1.65
CA THR A 7 21.33 1.66 -1.07
C THR A 7 20.60 1.76 0.27
N PRO A 8 19.55 0.94 0.52
CA PRO A 8 18.86 0.95 1.80
C PRO A 8 19.75 0.45 2.95
N THR A 9 19.53 0.97 4.16
CA THR A 9 20.10 0.41 5.40
C THR A 9 19.44 -0.91 5.79
N ALA A 10 20.01 -1.63 6.74
CA ALA A 10 19.41 -2.87 7.26
C ALA A 10 18.01 -2.62 7.85
N GLU A 11 17.84 -1.52 8.59
CA GLU A 11 16.57 -1.13 9.19
C GLU A 11 15.52 -0.78 8.12
N GLU A 12 15.94 -0.09 7.06
CA GLU A 12 15.08 0.21 5.92
C GLU A 12 14.61 -1.06 5.21
N VAL A 13 15.51 -2.05 5.04
CA VAL A 13 15.17 -3.37 4.49
C VAL A 13 14.13 -4.06 5.35
N VAL A 14 14.36 -4.14 6.67
CA VAL A 14 13.42 -4.77 7.60
C VAL A 14 12.02 -4.14 7.48
N ARG A 15 11.94 -2.80 7.42
CA ARG A 15 10.64 -2.11 7.30
C ARG A 15 9.88 -2.52 6.03
N PHE A 16 10.51 -2.46 4.86
CA PHE A 16 9.78 -2.76 3.63
C PHE A 16 9.52 -4.26 3.46
N GLU A 17 10.33 -5.16 4.00
CA GLU A 17 10.02 -6.60 4.00
C GLU A 17 8.82 -6.91 4.90
N LEU A 18 8.78 -6.39 6.14
CA LEU A 18 7.61 -6.51 7.03
C LEU A 18 6.35 -5.90 6.39
N SER A 19 6.50 -4.81 5.64
CA SER A 19 5.39 -4.21 4.89
C SER A 19 4.89 -5.15 3.79
N LYS A 20 5.79 -5.75 3.00
CA LYS A 20 5.43 -6.68 1.91
C LYS A 20 4.76 -7.94 2.42
N GLU A 21 5.14 -8.44 3.59
CA GLU A 21 4.49 -9.59 4.22
C GLU A 21 3.08 -9.25 4.76
N GLY A 22 2.84 -7.97 5.05
CA GLY A 22 1.59 -7.46 5.59
C GLY A 22 0.44 -7.25 4.58
N PRO A 23 -0.66 -6.64 5.04
CA PRO A 23 -1.83 -6.35 4.23
C PRO A 23 -1.62 -5.09 3.37
N CYS A 24 -2.45 -4.98 2.33
CA CYS A 24 -2.57 -3.75 1.55
C CYS A 24 -3.23 -2.64 2.40
N MET A 25 -2.57 -1.49 2.57
CA MET A 25 -3.10 -0.40 3.39
C MET A 25 -4.42 0.17 2.86
N ALA A 26 -4.60 0.27 1.53
CA ALA A 26 -5.88 0.70 0.95
C ALA A 26 -7.02 -0.32 1.19
N CYS A 27 -6.72 -1.62 1.21
CA CYS A 27 -7.71 -2.63 1.62
C CYS A 27 -8.08 -2.48 3.10
N VAL A 28 -7.09 -2.22 3.97
CA VAL A 28 -7.33 -2.00 5.41
C VAL A 28 -8.22 -0.78 5.64
N VAL A 29 -7.98 0.33 4.94
CA VAL A 29 -8.84 1.53 5.03
C VAL A 29 -10.29 1.21 4.64
N ARG A 30 -10.52 0.49 3.53
CA ARG A 30 -11.87 0.08 3.15
C ARG A 30 -12.51 -0.87 4.16
N MET A 31 -11.73 -1.80 4.70
CA MET A 31 -12.22 -2.71 5.73
C MET A 31 -12.65 -1.95 6.99
N ALA A 32 -11.83 -1.01 7.46
CA ALA A 32 -12.15 -0.15 8.60
C ALA A 32 -13.41 0.70 8.35
N ALA A 33 -13.65 1.11 7.11
CA ALA A 33 -14.87 1.81 6.69
C ALA A 33 -16.10 0.88 6.49
N GLY A 34 -15.97 -0.43 6.70
CA GLY A 34 -17.06 -1.40 6.47
C GLY A 34 -17.37 -1.66 4.99
N LEU A 35 -16.50 -1.22 4.06
CA LEU A 35 -16.67 -1.31 2.61
C LEU A 35 -15.98 -2.53 1.99
N LEU A 36 -15.18 -3.25 2.77
CA LEU A 36 -14.50 -4.47 2.34
C LEU A 36 -14.52 -5.50 3.48
N PRO A 37 -15.07 -6.71 3.29
CA PRO A 37 -14.97 -7.77 4.27
C PRO A 37 -13.51 -8.12 4.60
N GLN A 38 -13.22 -8.42 5.87
CA GLN A 38 -11.87 -8.72 6.34
C GLN A 38 -11.19 -9.85 5.55
N GLN A 39 -11.95 -10.90 5.19
CA GLN A 39 -11.44 -12.03 4.39
C GLN A 39 -11.03 -11.66 2.96
N LEU A 40 -11.38 -10.47 2.48
CA LEU A 40 -10.99 -9.96 1.17
C LEU A 40 -9.81 -8.98 1.22
N VAL A 41 -9.29 -8.66 2.41
CA VAL A 41 -8.05 -7.89 2.55
C VAL A 41 -6.90 -8.72 2.02
N VAL A 42 -6.18 -8.17 1.05
CA VAL A 42 -5.04 -8.84 0.42
C VAL A 42 -3.80 -8.68 1.31
N VAL A 43 -3.12 -9.80 1.57
CA VAL A 43 -1.85 -9.91 2.31
C VAL A 43 -0.78 -10.43 1.34
N GLY A 44 0.48 -10.03 1.51
CA GLY A 44 1.53 -10.29 0.53
C GLY A 44 1.48 -9.25 -0.60
N CYS A 45 2.19 -8.14 -0.41
CA CYS A 45 2.03 -6.92 -1.18
C CYS A 45 3.36 -6.42 -1.77
N ASP A 46 3.26 -5.46 -2.70
CA ASP A 46 4.39 -4.66 -3.14
C ASP A 46 4.57 -3.45 -2.20
N TYR A 47 5.80 -2.93 -2.07
CA TYR A 47 6.07 -1.72 -1.30
C TYR A 47 6.09 -0.47 -2.20
N ASN A 48 5.07 0.40 -2.05
CA ASN A 48 4.97 1.65 -2.77
C ASN A 48 5.86 2.73 -2.11
N HIS A 49 6.79 3.30 -2.87
CA HIS A 49 7.62 4.40 -2.40
C HIS A 49 6.97 5.75 -2.72
N CYS A 50 6.68 6.54 -1.70
CA CYS A 50 6.11 7.87 -1.85
C CYS A 50 7.11 8.82 -2.50
N LYS A 51 6.59 9.76 -3.30
CA LYS A 51 7.40 10.72 -4.05
C LYS A 51 7.00 12.16 -3.73
N SER A 52 7.96 13.06 -3.81
CA SER A 52 7.76 14.51 -3.84
C SER A 52 8.53 15.08 -5.03
N GLY A 53 7.86 15.86 -5.88
CA GLY A 53 8.47 16.39 -7.12
C GLY A 53 9.09 15.31 -8.01
N ASN A 54 8.42 14.15 -8.14
CA ASN A 54 8.90 12.96 -8.87
C ASN A 54 10.18 12.29 -8.31
N ARG A 55 10.65 12.70 -7.12
CA ARG A 55 11.76 12.05 -6.40
C ARG A 55 11.20 11.23 -5.25
N ARG A 56 11.76 10.04 -4.99
CA ARG A 56 11.39 9.25 -3.80
C ARG A 56 11.77 10.02 -2.54
N ARG A 57 10.91 9.97 -1.52
CA ARG A 57 11.13 10.63 -0.22
C ARG A 57 12.18 9.90 0.64
N GLY A 58 12.40 8.61 0.40
CA GLY A 58 13.33 7.73 1.11
C GLY A 58 12.76 6.31 1.18
N HIS A 59 13.50 5.34 1.71
CA HIS A 59 13.01 3.96 1.81
C HIS A 59 12.01 3.77 2.95
N LEU A 60 12.07 4.61 3.99
CA LEU A 60 11.09 4.60 5.08
C LEU A 60 9.74 5.20 4.70
N PHE A 61 9.66 5.97 3.61
CA PHE A 61 8.46 6.68 3.18
C PHE A 61 7.68 5.85 2.16
N GLY A 62 7.05 4.79 2.64
CA GLY A 62 6.24 3.91 1.82
C GLY A 62 5.26 3.07 2.62
N TYR A 63 4.38 2.41 1.87
CA TYR A 63 3.33 1.55 2.40
C TYR A 63 3.05 0.39 1.44
N ALA A 64 2.52 -0.70 1.99
CA ALA A 64 2.19 -1.90 1.24
C ALA A 64 0.90 -1.72 0.44
N LEU A 65 0.94 -2.11 -0.84
CA LEU A 65 -0.23 -2.17 -1.71
C LEU A 65 -0.30 -3.51 -2.45
N CYS A 66 -1.51 -4.04 -2.58
CA CYS A 66 -1.73 -5.20 -3.45
C CYS A 66 -1.54 -4.81 -4.92
N VAL A 67 -1.44 -5.82 -5.79
CA VAL A 67 -1.21 -5.60 -7.23
C VAL A 67 -2.30 -4.74 -7.89
N TRP A 68 -3.54 -4.82 -7.42
CA TRP A 68 -4.63 -3.96 -7.88
C TRP A 68 -4.39 -2.50 -7.48
N HIS A 69 -4.29 -2.20 -6.18
CA HIS A 69 -4.12 -0.83 -5.72
C HIS A 69 -2.81 -0.18 -6.18
N HIS A 70 -1.76 -0.98 -6.40
CA HIS A 70 -0.47 -0.50 -6.87
C HIS A 70 -0.41 -0.29 -8.39
N ARG A 71 -0.88 -1.28 -9.16
CA ARG A 71 -0.60 -1.40 -10.61
C ARG A 71 -1.84 -1.58 -11.48
N ALA A 72 -3.05 -1.50 -10.92
CA ALA A 72 -4.33 -1.72 -11.59
C ALA A 72 -4.44 -3.08 -12.30
N HIS A 73 -3.75 -4.11 -11.79
CA HIS A 73 -3.84 -5.45 -12.33
C HIS A 73 -4.94 -6.23 -11.61
N PRO A 74 -6.07 -6.56 -12.26
CA PRO A 74 -7.10 -7.37 -11.63
C PRO A 74 -6.60 -8.79 -11.38
N MET A 75 -7.11 -9.42 -10.33
CA MET A 75 -6.83 -10.83 -10.06
C MET A 75 -7.40 -11.73 -11.19
N PRO A 76 -6.83 -12.93 -11.41
CA PRO A 76 -7.34 -13.86 -12.42
C PRO A 76 -8.86 -14.06 -12.31
N GLY A 77 -9.55 -13.95 -13.45
CA GLY A 77 -11.01 -14.10 -13.52
C GLY A 77 -11.83 -12.85 -13.13
N GLN A 78 -11.19 -11.73 -12.79
CA GLN A 78 -11.87 -10.45 -12.56
C GLN A 78 -11.60 -9.46 -13.68
N THR A 79 -12.57 -8.59 -13.96
CA THR A 79 -12.40 -7.44 -14.85
C THR A 79 -11.96 -6.22 -14.04
N THR A 80 -11.26 -5.28 -14.68
CA THR A 80 -10.91 -3.98 -14.09
C THR A 80 -12.11 -3.26 -13.47
N SER A 81 -13.29 -3.32 -14.12
CA SER A 81 -14.52 -2.75 -13.58
C SER A 81 -14.92 -3.43 -12.28
N SER A 82 -15.07 -4.76 -12.28
CA SER A 82 -15.49 -5.51 -11.09
C SER A 82 -14.50 -5.37 -9.93
N THR A 83 -13.20 -5.27 -10.22
CA THR A 83 -12.18 -5.06 -9.20
C THR A 83 -12.26 -3.65 -8.63
N ARG A 84 -12.50 -2.63 -9.47
CA ARG A 84 -12.75 -1.25 -8.99
C ARG A 84 -14.02 -1.16 -8.14
N ASP A 85 -15.11 -1.81 -8.54
CA ASP A 85 -16.36 -1.77 -7.77
C ASP A 85 -16.17 -2.35 -6.36
N ARG A 86 -15.38 -3.42 -6.26
CA ARG A 86 -15.08 -4.09 -4.99
C ARG A 86 -14.04 -3.36 -4.14
N TYR A 87 -12.89 -3.05 -4.74
CA TYR A 87 -11.71 -2.58 -4.04
C TYR A 87 -11.50 -1.07 -4.12
N GLY A 88 -12.32 -0.35 -4.89
CA GLY A 88 -12.14 1.07 -5.17
C GLY A 88 -11.04 1.37 -6.21
N PRO A 89 -10.70 2.66 -6.43
CA PRO A 89 -9.67 3.08 -7.37
C PRO A 89 -8.28 2.57 -7.00
N SER A 90 -7.43 2.40 -8.00
CA SER A 90 -6.00 2.12 -7.88
C SER A 90 -5.16 3.40 -8.01
N LEU A 91 -3.87 3.34 -7.68
CA LEU A 91 -2.95 4.46 -7.96
C LEU A 91 -2.87 4.82 -9.45
N MET A 92 -3.13 3.85 -10.35
CA MET A 92 -3.12 4.10 -11.80
C MET A 92 -4.35 4.86 -12.28
N ASP A 93 -5.37 5.01 -11.43
CA ASP A 93 -6.55 5.84 -11.71
C ASP A 93 -6.30 7.32 -11.39
N GLY A 94 -5.19 7.61 -10.71
CA GLY A 94 -4.76 8.95 -10.36
C GLY A 94 -4.50 9.09 -8.86
N SER A 95 -3.35 9.66 -8.50
CA SER A 95 -2.96 9.84 -7.10
C SER A 95 -3.94 10.72 -6.32
N ALA A 96 -4.53 11.75 -6.95
CA ALA A 96 -5.53 12.60 -6.30
C ALA A 96 -6.77 11.79 -5.88
N GLN A 97 -7.36 11.03 -6.81
CA GLN A 97 -8.51 10.18 -6.53
C GLN A 97 -8.17 9.09 -5.49
N PHE A 98 -6.99 8.51 -5.59
CA PHE A 98 -6.52 7.51 -4.63
C PHE A 98 -6.45 8.09 -3.21
N HIS A 99 -5.82 9.26 -3.03
CA HIS A 99 -5.69 9.89 -1.71
C HIS A 99 -7.01 10.42 -1.16
N GLU A 100 -7.90 10.92 -2.02
CA GLU A 100 -9.27 11.27 -1.62
C GLU A 100 -10.02 10.05 -1.08
N THR A 101 -9.78 8.87 -1.63
CA THR A 101 -10.49 7.64 -1.24
C THR A 101 -9.90 6.99 0.01
N TYR A 102 -8.57 6.95 0.15
CA TYR A 102 -7.91 6.14 1.18
C TYR A 102 -7.12 6.93 2.22
N GLY A 103 -6.99 8.25 2.05
CA GLY A 103 -6.10 9.09 2.85
C GLY A 103 -4.80 9.42 2.14
N SER A 104 -4.10 10.41 2.69
CA SER A 104 -2.81 10.88 2.21
C SER A 104 -1.69 9.84 2.34
N ASP A 105 -0.59 10.04 1.61
CA ASP A 105 0.61 9.22 1.75
C ASP A 105 1.08 9.11 3.21
N ASP A 106 1.02 10.21 3.99
CA ASP A 106 1.49 10.22 5.38
C ASP A 106 0.55 9.43 6.31
N GLU A 107 -0.77 9.48 6.08
CA GLU A 107 -1.74 8.66 6.83
C GLU A 107 -1.57 7.17 6.53
N LEU A 108 -1.33 6.81 5.27
CA LEU A 108 -1.08 5.42 4.87
C LEU A 108 0.28 4.90 5.40
N ILE A 109 1.30 5.75 5.45
CA ILE A 109 2.58 5.43 6.11
C ILE A 109 2.38 5.22 7.61
N ALA A 110 1.58 6.06 8.28
CA ALA A 110 1.28 5.91 9.70
C ALA A 110 0.55 4.60 9.98
N LEU A 111 -0.47 4.27 9.19
CA LEU A 111 -1.20 3.00 9.28
C LEU A 111 -0.28 1.79 9.09
N GLN A 112 0.66 1.87 8.13
CA GLN A 112 1.66 0.83 7.92
C GLN A 112 2.57 0.64 9.14
N THR A 113 2.98 1.75 9.76
CA THR A 113 3.81 1.71 10.98
C THR A 113 3.05 1.07 12.13
N GLU A 114 1.80 1.47 12.38
CA GLU A 114 0.96 0.85 13.41
C GLU A 114 0.78 -0.66 13.20
N TRP A 115 0.60 -1.10 11.96
CA TRP A 115 0.52 -2.53 11.64
C TRP A 115 1.80 -3.27 12.02
N ILE A 116 2.96 -2.74 11.62
CA ILE A 116 4.26 -3.36 11.91
C ILE A 116 4.49 -3.43 13.42
N GLU A 117 4.20 -2.36 14.15
CA GLU A 117 4.34 -2.32 15.61
C GLU A 117 3.47 -3.37 16.30
N ARG A 118 2.22 -3.55 15.84
CA ARG A 118 1.33 -4.60 16.38
C ARG A 118 1.84 -6.01 16.10
N GLN A 119 2.42 -6.26 14.92
CA GLN A 119 3.01 -7.55 14.58
C GLN A 119 4.19 -7.87 15.51
N LEU A 120 5.07 -6.89 15.77
CA LEU A 120 6.24 -7.08 16.63
C LEU A 120 5.88 -7.30 18.11
N VAL A 121 4.76 -6.78 18.58
CA VAL A 121 4.27 -7.02 19.96
C VAL A 121 3.62 -8.41 20.10
N MET A 122 3.12 -8.98 19.00
CA MET A 122 2.42 -10.27 18.98
C MET A 122 3.30 -11.46 18.57
N ALA A 123 4.53 -11.21 18.14
CA ALA A 123 5.52 -12.22 17.73
C ALA A 123 6.44 -12.63 18.90
#